data_AF-A0A7K4CEI7-F1
#
_entry.id   AF-A0A7K4CEI7-F1
#
_cell.length_a   1.000
_cell.length_b   1.000
_cell.length_c   1.000
_cell.angle_alpha   90.00
_cell.angle_beta   90.00
_cell.angle_gamma   90.00
#
_symmetry.space_group_name_H-M   'P 1'
#
loop_
_entity.id
_entity.type
_entity.pdbx_description
1 polymer ?
#
loop_
_entity_poly.entity_id
_entity_poly.type
_entity_poly.pdbx_seq_one_letter_code
_entity_poly.pdbx_strand_id
1 'polypeptide(L)' 'MFYCPKCKSQEIFPEVGGYVGSIYICKDCGYRGTFVLEADSAEGIRNVEDDERKHRGHKPIRSHTKEG' A
#
# COMPACT_ATOMS: atom_id res chain seq x y z
N MET A 1 -8.09 5.95 -6.74
CA MET A 1 -6.96 5.74 -7.68
C MET A 1 -5.95 4.79 -7.02
N PHE A 2 -5.23 3.97 -7.81
CA PHE A 2 -4.23 3.05 -7.26
C PHE A 2 -2.81 3.62 -7.33
N TYR A 3 -2.04 3.35 -6.28
CA TYR A 3 -0.66 3.78 -6.15
C TYR A 3 0.23 2.61 -5.75
N CYS A 4 1.47 2.64 -6.24
CA CYS A 4 2.49 1.67 -5.90
C CYS A 4 2.83 1.74 -4.41
N PRO A 5 2.77 0.62 -3.67
CA PRO A 5 3.09 0.63 -2.24
C PRO A 5 4.57 0.92 -1.97
N LYS A 6 5.45 0.65 -2.94
CA LYS A 6 6.90 0.81 -2.81
C LYS A 6 7.39 2.23 -3.14
N CYS A 7 6.93 2.81 -4.24
CA CYS A 7 7.42 4.12 -4.72
C CYS A 7 6.34 5.21 -4.81
N LYS A 8 5.07 4.89 -4.46
CA LYS A 8 3.93 5.81 -4.50
C LYS A 8 3.61 6.39 -5.89
N SER A 9 4.16 5.83 -6.96
CA SER A 9 3.75 6.19 -8.33
C SER A 9 2.34 5.69 -8.65
N GLN A 10 1.63 6.42 -9.51
CA GLN A 10 0.36 6.00 -10.13
C GLN A 10 0.55 5.05 -11.31
N GLU A 11 1.79 4.80 -11.76
CA GLU A 11 2.11 3.89 -12.86
C GLU A 11 1.97 2.42 -12.45
N ILE A 12 0.80 2.05 -11.90
CA ILE A 12 0.47 0.71 -11.43
C ILE A 12 -0.68 0.11 -12.26
N PHE A 13 -0.45 -1.09 -12.79
CA PHE A 13 -1.34 -1.71 -13.75
C PHE A 13 -1.58 -3.18 -13.40
N PRO A 14 -2.80 -3.72 -13.57
CA PRO A 14 -3.03 -5.15 -13.43
C PRO A 14 -2.39 -5.91 -14.60
N GLU A 15 -1.53 -6.89 -14.30
CA GLU A 15 -0.91 -7.81 -15.26
C GLU A 15 -1.81 -9.03 -15.54
N VAL A 16 -2.41 -9.58 -14.48
CA VAL A 16 -3.31 -10.74 -14.54
C VAL A 16 -4.48 -10.48 -13.61
N GLY A 17 -5.69 -10.76 -14.05
CA GLY A 17 -6.92 -10.65 -13.24
C GLY A 17 -7.84 -11.84 -13.47
N GLY A 18 -8.64 -12.18 -12.46
CA GLY A 18 -9.56 -13.32 -12.50
C GLY A 18 -10.06 -13.69 -11.10
N TYR A 19 -10.61 -14.90 -10.96
CA TYR A 19 -11.22 -15.37 -9.70
C TYR A 19 -10.26 -15.38 -8.49
N VAL A 20 -8.95 -15.39 -8.76
CA VAL A 20 -7.87 -15.47 -7.74
C VAL A 20 -7.34 -14.09 -7.31
N GLY A 21 -7.95 -13.01 -7.78
CA GLY A 21 -7.48 -11.63 -7.57
C GLY A 21 -6.56 -11.12 -8.67
N SER A 22 -6.09 -9.88 -8.51
CA SER A 22 -5.26 -9.19 -9.50
C SER A 22 -3.80 -9.12 -9.06
N ILE A 23 -2.87 -9.39 -9.98
CA ILE A 23 -1.45 -9.09 -9.79
C ILE A 23 -1.17 -7.74 -10.44
N TYR A 24 -0.64 -6.80 -9.69
CA TYR A 24 -0.30 -5.46 -10.13
C TYR A 24 1.20 -5.32 -10.38
N ILE A 25 1.56 -4.54 -11.40
CA ILE A 25 2.93 -4.16 -11.72
C ILE A 25 3.08 -2.65 -11.74
N CYS A 26 4.14 -2.14 -11.12
CA CYS A 26 4.56 -0.75 -11.22
C CYS A 26 5.66 -0.58 -12.28
N LYS A 27 5.44 0.29 -13.27
CA LYS A 27 6.43 0.54 -14.33
C LYS A 27 7.65 1.33 -13.86
N ASP A 28 7.50 2.15 -12.82
CA ASP A 28 8.60 3.02 -12.36
C ASP A 28 9.63 2.29 -11.49
N CYS A 29 9.18 1.36 -10.63
CA CYS A 29 10.07 0.71 -9.65
C CYS A 29 10.10 -0.83 -9.74
N GLY A 30 9.34 -1.40 -10.67
CA GLY A 30 9.24 -2.85 -10.88
C GLY A 30 8.53 -3.61 -9.76
N TYR A 31 7.76 -2.94 -8.87
CA TYR A 31 6.91 -3.64 -7.91
C TYR A 31 5.99 -4.62 -8.64
N ARG A 32 5.88 -5.86 -8.15
CA ARG A 32 4.95 -6.87 -8.64
C ARG A 32 4.29 -7.58 -7.45
N GLY A 33 2.97 -7.53 -7.34
CA GLY A 33 2.25 -8.15 -6.23
C GLY A 33 0.76 -7.87 -6.23
N THR A 34 0.04 -8.43 -5.29
CA THR A 34 -1.44 -8.32 -5.20
C THR A 34 -1.92 -7.13 -4.38
N PHE A 35 -1.01 -6.36 -3.78
CA PHE A 35 -1.31 -5.27 -2.87
C PHE A 35 -1.05 -3.90 -3.53
N VAL A 36 -2.00 -2.99 -3.41
CA VAL A 36 -1.90 -1.61 -3.91
C VAL A 36 -2.46 -0.65 -2.87
N LEU A 37 -2.02 0.61 -2.92
CA LEU A 37 -2.61 1.66 -2.12
C LEU A 37 -3.77 2.27 -2.89
N GLU A 38 -4.92 2.42 -2.24
CA GLU A 38 -6.08 3.10 -2.81
C GLU A 38 -6.26 4.45 -2.12
N ALA A 39 -6.28 5.52 -2.92
CA ALA A 39 -6.55 6.87 -2.45
C ALA A 39 -7.31 7.67 -3.49
N ASP A 40 -8.16 8.59 -3.03
CA ASP A 40 -8.95 9.46 -3.91
C ASP A 40 -8.10 10.54 -4.57
N SER A 41 -6.96 10.90 -3.96
CA SER A 41 -6.05 11.92 -4.48
C SER A 41 -4.61 11.70 -4.02
N ALA A 42 -3.66 12.40 -4.66
CA ALA A 42 -2.25 12.34 -4.30
C ALA A 42 -1.99 12.90 -2.89
N GLU A 43 -2.79 13.87 -2.44
CA GLU A 43 -2.76 14.39 -1.07
C GLU A 43 -3.07 13.30 -0.05
N GLY A 44 -4.00 12.39 -0.36
CA GLY A 44 -4.30 11.23 0.48
C GLY A 44 -3.07 10.37 0.75
N ILE A 45 -2.22 10.15 -0.26
CA ILE A 45 -0.97 9.40 -0.11
C ILE A 45 0.03 10.16 0.78
N ARG A 46 0.18 11.48 0.56
CA ARG A 46 1.09 12.32 1.35
C ARG A 46 0.70 12.38 2.83
N ASN A 47 -0.61 12.42 3.11
CA ASN A 47 -1.13 12.40 4.47
C ASN A 47 -0.75 11.12 5.22
N VAL A 48 -0.77 9.96 4.54
CA VAL A 48 -0.30 8.69 5.11
C VAL A 48 1.18 8.75 5.43
N GLU A 49 2.01 9.28 4.55
CA GLU A 49 3.46 9.42 4.80
C GLU A 49 3.76 10.35 5.97
N ASP A 50 3.02 11.46 6.08
CA ASP A 50 3.14 12.39 7.20
C ASP A 50 2.71 11.75 8.52
N ASP A 51 1.64 10.95 8.50
CA ASP A 51 1.19 10.20 9.68
C ASP A 51 2.21 9.14 10.09
N GLU A 52 2.70 8.33 9.15
CA GLU A 52 3.76 7.33 9.40
C GLU A 52 5.02 7.99 9.96
N ARG A 53 5.39 9.17 9.47
CA ARG A 53 6.54 9.93 9.99
C ARG A 53 6.30 10.41 11.42
N LYS A 54 5.10 10.89 11.75
CA LYS A 54 4.73 11.31 13.11
C LYS A 54 4.70 10.11 14.08
N HIS A 55 4.26 8.94 13.60
CA HIS A 55 4.12 7.73 14.40
C HIS A 55 5.34 6.80 14.35
N ARG A 56 6.40 7.14 13.61
CA ARG A 56 7.64 6.35 13.46
C ARG A 56 8.40 6.09 14.79
N GLY A 57 7.97 6.71 15.89
CA GLY A 57 8.46 6.48 17.25
C GLY A 57 7.56 5.62 18.16
N HIS A 58 6.35 5.25 17.74
CA HIS A 58 5.44 4.41 18.53
C HIS A 58 5.66 2.94 18.19
N LYS A 59 6.37 2.21 19.06
CA LYS A 59 6.51 0.76 18.95
C LYS A 59 5.10 0.15 19.00
N PRO A 60 4.68 -0.71 18.05
CA PRO A 60 3.36 -1.32 18.12
C PRO A 60 3.22 -2.09 19.44
N ILE A 61 2.14 -1.82 20.17
CA ILE A 61 1.74 -2.61 21.34
C ILE A 61 1.53 -4.04 20.82
N ARG A 62 2.32 -5.00 21.34
CA ARG A 62 2.16 -6.43 21.06
C ARG A 62 0.71 -6.79 21.33
N SER A 63 -0.04 -7.17 20.29
CA SER A 63 -1.38 -7.73 20.46
C SER A 63 -1.25 -9.07 21.15
N HIS A 64 -1.54 -9.09 22.45
CA HIS A 64 -1.84 -10.34 23.15
C HIS A 64 -3.21 -10.81 22.68
N THR A 65 -3.26 -11.74 21.73
CA THR A 65 -4.46 -12.56 21.54
C THR A 65 -4.61 -13.41 22.79
N LYS A 66 -5.55 -13.05 23.68
CA LYS A 66 -6.13 -14.03 24.61
C LYS A 66 -7.30 -14.66 23.89
N GLU A 67 -7.06 -15.86 23.36
CA GLU A 67 -8.13 -16.81 23.08
C GLU A 67 -8.67 -17.30 24.43
N GLY A 68 -9.98 -17.24 24.60
CA GLY A 68 -10.71 -17.70 25.78
C GLY A 68 -12.11 -18.12 25.36
#